data_AF-A8PT16-F1
#
_entry.id   AF-A8PT16-F1
#
_cell.length_a   1.000
_cell.length_b   1.000
_cell.length_c   1.000
_cell.angle_alpha   90.00
_cell.angle_beta   90.00
_cell.angle_gamma   90.00
#
_symmetry.space_group_name_H-M   'P 1'
#
loop_
_entity.id
_entity.type
_entity.pdbx_description
1 polymer ?
#
loop_
_entity_poly.entity_id
_entity_poly.type
_entity_poly.pdbx_seq_one_letter_code
_entity_poly.pdbx_strand_id
1 'polypeptide(L)'
;MRFVSGTKLDERVIRCDLDPGYRDGRQYGRGRSGGQVRDEYRQEYDAGRGGWGHNRLREEEEKKRQEDAQQRERERHERREEVYQEAQGTADAHKAPVGADAEYYETEHAERAGHATDEMTRDSGATKRQRDDDPDEQAGETGERHLDAGDAKNPRIESS
;
A
#
# COMPACT_ATOMS: atom_id res chain seq x y z
N MET A 1 10.66 9.85 -45.38
CA MET A 1 10.20 11.20 -45.77
C MET A 1 11.36 12.19 -45.66
N ARG A 2 11.90 12.69 -46.78
CA ARG A 2 13.14 13.48 -46.77
C ARG A 2 12.94 15.00 -46.61
N PHE A 3 11.81 15.53 -47.08
CA PHE A 3 11.64 16.99 -47.21
C PHE A 3 10.90 17.66 -46.04
N VAL A 4 10.14 16.89 -45.25
CA VAL A 4 9.32 17.43 -44.15
C VAL A 4 9.93 17.13 -42.78
N SER A 5 10.55 15.97 -42.59
CA SER A 5 11.20 15.64 -41.32
C SER A 5 12.39 16.58 -41.07
N GLY A 6 12.50 17.13 -39.87
CA GLY A 6 13.56 18.06 -39.48
C GLY A 6 13.27 19.53 -39.75
N THR A 7 12.14 19.87 -40.39
CA THR A 7 11.68 21.26 -40.49
C THR A 7 10.99 21.70 -39.19
N LYS A 8 10.70 23.00 -39.07
CA LYS A 8 9.99 23.57 -37.91
C LYS A 8 8.50 23.69 -38.18
N LEU A 9 7.69 23.31 -37.19
CA LEU A 9 6.26 23.57 -37.10
C LEU A 9 5.97 24.10 -35.69
N ASP A 10 5.30 25.25 -35.59
CA ASP A 10 5.11 25.98 -34.33
C ASP A 10 6.41 26.10 -33.53
N GLU A 11 7.48 26.52 -34.22
CA GLU A 11 8.85 26.69 -33.68
C GLU A 11 9.56 25.39 -33.24
N ARG A 12 8.91 24.24 -33.39
CA ARG A 12 9.41 22.93 -32.95
C ARG A 12 9.90 22.10 -34.12
N VAL A 13 11.04 21.44 -33.95
CA VAL A 13 11.54 20.50 -34.95
C VAL A 13 10.68 19.23 -34.91
N ILE A 14 10.03 18.91 -36.03
CA ILE A 14 9.19 17.71 -36.16
C ILE A 14 9.97 16.54 -36.76
N ARG A 15 9.58 15.32 -36.38
CA ARG A 15 10.07 14.07 -36.98
C ARG A 15 8.90 13.34 -37.62
N CYS A 16 9.11 12.87 -38.84
CA CYS A 16 8.10 12.09 -39.57
C CYS A 16 8.67 10.72 -39.94
N ASP A 17 7.98 9.66 -39.53
CA ASP A 17 8.30 8.28 -39.87
C ASP A 17 7.18 7.69 -40.76
N LEU A 18 7.48 6.57 -41.44
CA LEU A 18 6.47 5.84 -42.20
C LEU A 18 5.69 4.91 -41.26
N ASP A 19 4.37 4.93 -41.40
CA ASP A 19 3.45 4.18 -40.57
C ASP A 19 2.60 3.25 -41.45
N PRO A 20 2.31 1.99 -41.03
CA PRO A 20 1.54 1.03 -41.83
C PRO A 20 0.08 1.45 -42.06
N GLY A 21 -0.40 2.51 -41.43
CA GLY A 21 -1.71 3.11 -41.68
C GLY A 21 -2.56 3.26 -40.43
N TYR A 22 -3.59 4.08 -40.55
CA TYR A 22 -4.53 4.36 -39.45
C TYR A 22 -5.38 3.13 -39.10
N ARG A 23 -5.61 2.94 -37.79
CA ARG A 23 -6.59 2.00 -37.22
C ARG A 23 -7.13 2.62 -35.94
N ASP A 24 -8.38 2.31 -35.60
CA ASP A 24 -8.98 2.82 -34.36
C ASP A 24 -8.18 2.40 -33.12
N GLY A 25 -8.16 3.26 -32.12
CA GLY A 25 -7.33 3.17 -30.92
C GLY A 25 -5.90 3.67 -31.10
N ARG A 26 -5.36 3.75 -32.33
CA ARG A 26 -3.97 4.20 -32.54
C ARG A 26 -3.76 5.69 -32.32
N GLN A 27 -4.84 6.47 -32.41
CA GLN A 27 -4.85 7.92 -32.14
C GLN A 27 -4.55 8.26 -30.69
N TYR A 28 -4.80 7.33 -29.76
CA TYR A 28 -4.57 7.57 -28.33
C TYR A 28 -3.11 7.27 -27.97
N GLY A 29 -2.60 8.05 -27.01
CA GLY A 29 -1.34 7.78 -26.35
C GLY A 29 -1.37 6.42 -25.62
N ARG A 30 -0.20 5.80 -25.47
CA ARG A 30 -0.06 4.49 -24.80
C ARG A 30 0.59 4.60 -23.42
N GLY A 31 0.80 5.83 -22.94
CA GLY A 31 1.25 6.10 -21.58
C GLY A 31 0.16 5.75 -20.57
N ARG A 32 0.56 5.37 -19.35
CA ARG A 32 -0.35 5.12 -18.22
C ARG A 32 -1.23 6.33 -17.89
N SER A 33 -0.73 7.53 -18.15
CA SER A 33 -1.46 8.80 -18.00
C SER A 33 -2.48 9.09 -19.12
N GLY A 34 -2.52 8.27 -20.18
CA GLY A 34 -3.26 8.52 -21.42
C GLY A 34 -2.49 9.31 -22.47
N GLY A 35 -1.35 9.91 -22.10
CA GLY A 35 -0.46 10.64 -23.00
C GLY A 35 0.51 9.75 -23.79
N GLN A 36 1.50 10.38 -24.43
CA GLN A 36 2.57 9.65 -25.11
C GLN A 36 3.51 8.99 -24.08
N VAL A 37 3.91 7.74 -24.31
CA VAL A 37 4.83 6.99 -23.41
C VAL A 37 6.13 7.75 -23.17
N ARG A 38 6.65 8.43 -24.20
CA ARG A 38 7.88 9.22 -24.09
C ARG A 38 7.75 10.36 -23.06
N ASP A 39 6.58 10.97 -22.96
CA ASP A 39 6.38 12.15 -22.12
C ASP A 39 6.31 11.81 -20.63
N GLU A 40 6.10 10.54 -20.26
CA GLU A 40 6.03 10.12 -18.85
C GLU A 40 7.37 10.24 -18.14
N TYR A 41 8.46 9.92 -18.84
CA TYR A 41 9.83 9.90 -18.32
C TYR A 41 10.62 11.17 -18.64
N ARG A 42 9.98 12.19 -19.22
CA ARG A 42 10.64 13.44 -19.60
C ARG A 42 11.03 14.25 -18.36
N GLN A 43 12.31 14.65 -18.28
CA GLN A 43 12.83 15.38 -17.13
C GLN A 43 12.84 16.89 -17.35
N GLU A 44 12.91 17.36 -18.60
CA GLU A 44 12.92 18.79 -18.92
C GLU A 44 11.50 19.35 -18.95
N TYR A 45 11.35 20.62 -18.61
CA TYR A 45 10.08 21.34 -18.74
C TYR A 45 9.84 21.73 -20.21
N ASP A 46 8.64 21.46 -20.74
CA ASP A 46 8.22 21.84 -22.10
C ASP A 46 6.75 22.29 -22.04
N ALA A 47 6.53 23.60 -22.13
CA ALA A 47 5.19 24.19 -22.07
C ALA A 47 4.29 23.67 -23.20
N GLY A 48 4.84 23.41 -24.39
CA GLY A 48 4.10 22.89 -25.53
C GLY A 48 3.69 21.41 -25.39
N ARG A 49 4.08 20.75 -24.30
CA ARG A 49 3.71 19.37 -23.94
C ARG A 49 3.13 19.26 -22.52
N GLY A 50 2.55 20.35 -22.00
CA GLY A 50 1.90 20.34 -20.69
C GLY A 50 2.84 20.51 -19.49
N GLY A 51 4.09 20.95 -19.71
CA GLY A 51 5.05 21.25 -18.64
C GLY A 51 6.00 20.09 -18.34
N TRP A 52 6.08 19.65 -17.08
CA TRP A 52 6.93 18.53 -16.65
C TRP A 52 6.39 17.17 -17.13
N GLY A 53 7.26 16.16 -17.18
CA GLY A 53 6.83 14.79 -17.45
C GLY A 53 5.90 14.25 -16.36
N HIS A 54 5.00 13.34 -16.73
CA HIS A 54 3.93 12.87 -15.84
C HIS A 54 4.45 12.26 -14.54
N ASN A 55 5.54 11.48 -14.59
CA ASN A 55 6.07 10.84 -13.38
C ASN A 55 6.58 11.88 -12.38
N ARG A 56 7.24 12.95 -12.83
CA ARG A 56 7.67 14.04 -11.94
C ARG A 56 6.48 14.74 -11.28
N LEU A 57 5.43 15.05 -12.04
CA LEU A 57 4.22 15.67 -11.49
C LEU A 57 3.58 14.79 -10.41
N ARG A 58 3.50 13.49 -10.69
CA ARG A 58 2.96 12.51 -9.75
C ARG A 58 3.81 12.39 -8.48
N GLU A 59 5.12 12.32 -8.62
CA GLU A 59 6.06 12.27 -7.48
C GLU A 59 5.97 13.53 -6.61
N GLU A 60 5.88 14.71 -7.22
CA GLU A 60 5.71 15.98 -6.50
C GLU A 60 4.37 16.04 -5.75
N GLU A 61 3.29 15.57 -6.36
CA GLU A 61 1.97 15.49 -5.71
C GLU A 61 1.96 14.50 -4.54
N GLU A 62 2.54 13.30 -4.73
CA GLU A 62 2.66 12.29 -3.68
C GLU A 62 3.52 12.82 -2.51
N LYS A 63 4.62 13.51 -2.80
CA LYS A 63 5.47 14.14 -1.78
C LYS A 63 4.72 15.21 -0.99
N LYS A 64 4.00 16.11 -1.68
CA LYS A 64 3.20 17.15 -1.02
C LYS A 64 2.11 16.53 -0.11
N ARG A 65 1.46 15.46 -0.57
CA ARG A 65 0.46 14.75 0.22
C ARG A 65 1.06 14.11 1.48
N GLN A 66 2.27 13.56 1.38
CA GLN A 66 2.99 13.01 2.52
C GLN A 66 3.39 14.11 3.51
N GLU A 67 3.89 15.25 3.02
CA GLU A 67 4.23 16.40 3.85
C GLU A 67 3.01 16.95 4.60
N ASP A 68 1.88 17.12 3.91
CA ASP A 68 0.62 17.57 4.52
C ASP A 68 0.11 16.58 5.58
N ALA A 69 0.25 15.27 5.34
CA ALA A 69 -0.11 14.24 6.30
C ALA A 69 0.79 14.28 7.55
N GLN A 70 2.10 14.40 7.35
CA GLN A 70 3.07 14.54 8.44
C GLN A 70 2.82 15.82 9.25
N GLN A 71 2.48 16.93 8.59
CA GLN A 71 2.17 18.18 9.27
C GLN A 71 0.93 18.06 10.15
N ARG A 72 -0.13 17.42 9.65
CA ARG A 72 -1.35 17.16 10.43
C ARG A 72 -1.11 16.22 11.59
N GLU A 73 -0.24 15.23 11.41
CA GLU A 73 0.15 14.31 12.48
C GLU A 73 0.96 15.01 13.56
N ARG A 74 1.90 15.89 13.17
CA ARG A 74 2.65 16.75 14.08
C ARG A 74 1.74 17.67 14.87
N GLU A 75 0.81 18.36 14.20
CA GLU A 75 -0.16 19.23 14.87
C GLU A 75 -1.05 18.45 15.86
N ARG A 76 -1.46 17.23 15.50
CA ARG A 76 -2.22 16.35 16.41
C ARG A 76 -1.36 15.90 17.60
N HIS A 77 -0.08 15.61 17.38
CA HIS A 77 0.86 15.26 18.43
C HIS A 77 1.05 16.41 19.41
N GLU A 78 1.34 17.61 18.89
CA GLU A 78 1.51 18.84 19.66
C GLU A 78 0.26 19.16 20.48
N ARG A 79 -0.94 19.12 19.88
CA ARG A 79 -2.21 19.31 20.61
C ARG A 79 -2.39 18.31 21.74
N ARG A 80 -2.01 17.04 21.54
CA ARG A 80 -2.10 16.02 22.58
C ARG A 80 -1.12 16.31 23.71
N GLU A 81 0.11 16.72 23.38
CA GLU A 81 1.12 17.09 24.38
C GLU A 81 0.70 18.31 25.20
N GLU A 82 0.10 19.33 24.58
CA GLU A 82 -0.47 20.49 25.29
C GLU A 82 -1.50 20.07 26.34
N VAL A 83 -2.42 19.15 26.01
CA VAL A 83 -3.41 18.61 26.96
C VAL A 83 -2.74 17.88 28.13
N TYR A 84 -1.70 17.08 27.86
CA TYR A 84 -0.95 16.40 28.92
C TYR A 84 -0.21 17.38 29.83
N GLN A 85 0.36 18.45 29.26
CA GLN A 85 1.06 19.48 30.01
C GLN A 85 0.10 20.32 30.88
N GLU A 86 -1.08 20.66 30.35
CA GLU A 86 -2.14 21.35 31.10
C GLU A 86 -2.68 20.47 32.24
N ALA A 87 -2.92 19.19 31.99
CA ALA A 87 -3.35 18.23 33.01
C ALA A 87 -2.34 18.10 34.16
N GLN A 88 -1.04 18.16 33.87
CA GLN A 88 0.02 18.19 34.90
C GLN A 88 0.05 19.49 35.71
N GLY A 89 -0.38 20.63 35.15
CA GLY A 89 -0.58 21.89 35.89
C GLY A 89 -1.80 21.86 36.83
N THR A 90 -2.76 20.98 36.57
CA THR A 90 -3.94 20.72 37.41
C THR A 90 -3.79 19.48 38.29
N ALA A 91 -2.57 18.95 38.46
CA ALA A 91 -2.32 17.72 39.21
C ALA A 91 -2.26 17.97 40.73
N ASP A 92 -3.42 18.22 41.34
CA ASP A 92 -3.65 17.94 42.77
C ASP A 92 -5.05 17.40 43.09
N ALA A 93 -5.74 16.78 42.12
CA ALA A 93 -7.07 16.19 42.37
C ALA A 93 -7.23 14.71 41.95
N HIS A 94 -6.47 14.19 40.99
CA HIS A 94 -6.68 12.82 40.48
C HIS A 94 -5.38 12.12 40.12
N LYS A 95 -4.52 11.88 41.12
CA LYS A 95 -3.47 10.86 40.97
C LYS A 95 -4.14 9.49 41.10
N ALA A 96 -4.42 8.84 39.98
CA ALA A 96 -4.88 7.46 40.00
C ALA A 96 -3.87 6.61 40.82
N PRO A 97 -4.30 5.90 41.87
CA PRO A 97 -3.38 5.14 42.70
C PRO A 97 -2.76 4.03 41.86
N VAL A 98 -1.43 4.08 41.72
CA VAL A 98 -0.63 3.01 41.15
C VAL A 98 -0.82 1.79 42.06
N GLY A 99 -1.47 0.74 41.57
CA GLY A 99 -1.71 -0.51 42.31
C GLY A 99 -3.10 -1.13 42.15
N ALA A 100 -4.07 -0.45 41.53
CA ALA A 100 -5.44 -0.99 41.41
C ALA A 100 -5.62 -2.05 40.31
N ASP A 101 -4.64 -2.22 39.42
CA ASP A 101 -4.64 -3.16 38.31
C ASP A 101 -3.96 -4.50 38.62
N ALA A 102 -3.15 -4.58 39.69
CA ALA A 102 -2.47 -5.80 40.10
C ALA A 102 -3.35 -6.73 40.96
N GLU A 103 -4.18 -6.18 41.85
CA GLU A 103 -4.95 -7.00 42.82
C GLU A 103 -6.14 -7.74 42.18
N TYR A 104 -6.73 -7.22 41.11
CA TYR A 104 -7.87 -7.86 40.43
C TYR A 104 -7.44 -9.14 39.68
N TYR A 105 -6.24 -9.15 39.08
CA TYR A 105 -5.74 -10.33 38.37
C TYR A 105 -5.36 -11.49 39.30
N GLU A 106 -4.89 -11.20 40.52
CA GLU A 106 -4.50 -12.23 41.50
C GLU A 106 -5.71 -12.82 42.24
N THR A 107 -6.72 -12.00 42.58
CA THR A 107 -7.91 -12.44 43.31
C THR A 107 -8.83 -13.33 42.47
N GLU A 108 -9.10 -12.99 41.21
CA GLU A 108 -9.89 -13.87 40.32
C GLU A 108 -9.19 -15.21 40.05
N HIS A 109 -7.85 -15.23 40.01
CA HIS A 109 -7.11 -16.46 39.79
C HIS A 109 -7.14 -17.40 41.02
N ALA A 110 -7.12 -16.82 42.23
CA ALA A 110 -7.22 -17.57 43.48
C ALA A 110 -8.62 -18.13 43.71
N GLU A 111 -9.67 -17.36 43.40
CA GLU A 111 -11.07 -17.80 43.54
C GLU A 111 -11.44 -18.91 42.53
N ARG A 112 -10.79 -18.94 41.36
CA ARG A 112 -10.95 -20.00 40.36
C ARG A 112 -10.18 -21.28 40.70
N ALA A 113 -9.11 -21.18 41.49
CA ALA A 113 -8.29 -22.31 41.94
C ALA A 113 -8.87 -22.90 43.24
N GLY A 114 -10.01 -23.58 43.13
CA GLY A 114 -10.67 -24.24 44.27
C GLY A 114 -9.76 -25.18 45.07
N HIS A 115 -10.04 -25.29 46.37
CA HIS A 115 -9.36 -26.13 47.37
C HIS A 115 -9.20 -27.58 46.91
N ALA A 116 -7.96 -28.07 46.79
CA ALA A 116 -7.67 -29.46 46.45
C ALA A 116 -7.98 -30.40 47.62
N THR A 117 -9.06 -31.17 47.53
CA THR A 117 -9.25 -32.39 48.31
C THR A 117 -9.03 -33.60 47.40
N ASP A 118 -8.11 -34.46 47.82
CA ASP A 118 -7.78 -35.74 47.20
C ASP A 118 -8.95 -36.72 47.37
N GLU A 119 -9.63 -37.08 46.28
CA GLU A 119 -10.14 -38.46 46.01
C GLU A 119 -10.81 -38.56 44.63
N MET A 120 -10.49 -39.66 43.94
CA MET A 120 -10.97 -40.01 42.59
C MET A 120 -12.47 -40.35 42.55
N THR A 121 -13.22 -39.79 41.60
CA THR A 121 -14.30 -40.53 40.92
C THR A 121 -14.48 -40.07 39.46
N ARG A 122 -14.80 -41.06 38.62
CA ARG A 122 -15.02 -40.97 37.18
C ARG A 122 -16.35 -40.26 36.87
N ASP A 123 -16.37 -39.53 35.76
CA ASP A 123 -17.37 -39.59 34.69
C ASP A 123 -17.74 -38.21 34.11
N SER A 124 -17.89 -38.24 32.78
CA SER A 124 -18.70 -37.38 31.90
C SER A 124 -18.71 -35.85 32.04
N GLY A 125 -18.29 -35.21 30.93
CA GLY A 125 -19.14 -34.19 30.31
C GLY A 125 -18.63 -32.74 30.31
N ALA A 126 -18.85 -32.10 29.17
CA ALA A 126 -18.99 -30.66 28.95
C ALA A 126 -17.72 -29.80 28.66
N THR A 127 -17.48 -29.65 27.36
CA THR A 127 -17.37 -28.36 26.64
C THR A 127 -16.13 -27.49 26.90
N LYS A 128 -15.00 -27.84 26.28
CA LYS A 128 -13.99 -26.83 25.90
C LYS A 128 -14.58 -25.97 24.78
N ARG A 129 -14.85 -24.69 25.07
CA ARG A 129 -15.04 -23.68 24.03
C ARG A 129 -13.72 -23.56 23.26
N GLN A 130 -13.71 -24.08 22.04
CA GLN A 130 -12.68 -23.81 21.05
C GLN A 130 -12.58 -22.29 20.87
N ARG A 131 -11.35 -21.78 20.79
CA ARG A 131 -11.11 -20.52 20.10
C ARG A 131 -11.43 -20.80 18.64
N ASP A 132 -12.45 -20.13 18.11
CA ASP A 132 -12.72 -20.09 16.69
C ASP A 132 -11.61 -19.24 16.05
N ASP A 133 -10.50 -19.88 15.71
CA ASP A 133 -9.69 -19.46 14.58
C ASP A 133 -10.52 -19.80 13.34
N ASP A 134 -10.91 -18.80 12.55
CA ASP A 134 -11.59 -18.94 11.25
C ASP A 134 -10.56 -19.26 10.16
N PRO A 135 -10.53 -20.50 9.61
CA PRO A 135 -9.99 -20.74 8.28
C PRO A 135 -11.11 -21.00 7.26
N ASP A 136 -11.02 -20.24 6.17
CA ASP A 136 -11.47 -20.54 4.81
C ASP A 136 -12.92 -20.26 4.38
N GLU A 137 -13.09 -19.15 3.64
CA GLU A 137 -13.98 -19.06 2.48
C GLU A 137 -13.14 -18.91 1.19
N GLN A 138 -12.86 -20.03 0.53
CA GLN A 138 -13.22 -20.23 -0.89
C GLN A 138 -12.86 -21.65 -1.36
N ALA A 139 -13.89 -22.47 -1.51
CA ALA A 139 -13.87 -23.72 -2.26
C ALA A 139 -14.36 -23.49 -3.71
N GLY A 140 -13.73 -24.21 -4.65
CA GLY A 140 -14.11 -24.33 -6.06
C GLY A 140 -13.07 -23.66 -6.96
N GLU A 141 -12.21 -24.36 -7.70
CA GLU A 141 -12.55 -25.36 -8.71
C GLU A 141 -11.29 -26.16 -9.08
N THR A 142 -11.28 -27.48 -8.84
CA THR A 142 -10.20 -28.37 -9.29
C THR A 142 -10.46 -28.83 -10.72
N GLY A 143 -9.71 -28.26 -11.67
CA GLY A 143 -9.61 -28.73 -13.06
C GLY A 143 -8.17 -29.09 -13.40
N GLU A 144 -7.87 -30.38 -13.31
CA GLU A 144 -6.95 -31.15 -14.17
C GLU A 144 -5.68 -30.50 -14.77
N ARG A 145 -4.54 -31.12 -14.38
CA ARG A 145 -3.47 -31.69 -15.23
C ARG A 145 -2.16 -30.90 -15.47
N HIS A 146 -1.10 -31.64 -15.11
CA HIS A 146 0.16 -31.87 -15.81
C HIS A 146 1.39 -31.02 -15.41
N LEU A 147 2.37 -31.74 -14.88
CA LEU A 147 3.77 -31.35 -14.74
C LEU A 147 4.40 -31.31 -16.14
N ASP A 148 5.16 -30.25 -16.47
CA ASP A 148 6.39 -30.42 -17.22
C ASP A 148 7.38 -29.28 -16.96
N ALA A 149 8.62 -29.67 -16.72
CA ALA A 149 9.76 -28.79 -16.52
C ALA A 149 10.39 -28.51 -17.89
N GLY A 150 10.46 -27.24 -18.29
CA GLY A 150 11.02 -26.85 -19.58
C GLY A 150 11.74 -25.50 -19.50
N ASP A 151 12.99 -25.55 -19.04
CA ASP A 151 13.97 -24.47 -19.16
C ASP A 151 14.37 -24.33 -20.64
N ALA A 152 13.86 -23.29 -21.32
CA ALA A 152 14.18 -23.02 -22.73
C ALA A 152 14.73 -21.59 -22.91
N LYS A 153 16.06 -21.50 -22.93
CA LYS A 153 16.84 -20.35 -23.38
C LYS A 153 16.49 -20.03 -24.85
N ASN A 154 16.12 -18.79 -25.12
CA ASN A 154 15.78 -18.32 -26.46
C ASN A 154 17.07 -17.96 -27.24
N PRO A 155 17.38 -18.58 -28.40
CA PRO A 155 18.59 -18.26 -29.15
C PRO A 155 18.43 -16.98 -29.99
N ARG A 156 19.39 -16.06 -29.82
CA ARG A 156 19.61 -14.86 -30.62
C ARG A 156 20.08 -15.26 -32.02
N ILE A 157 19.30 -14.93 -33.05
CA ILE A 157 19.68 -15.10 -34.45
C ILE A 157 20.47 -13.86 -34.88
N GLU A 158 21.76 -14.05 -35.19
CA GLU A 158 22.56 -13.06 -35.93
C GLU A 158 22.65 -13.54 -37.39
N SER A 159 22.14 -12.73 -38.32
CA SER A 159 22.28 -12.91 -39.76
C SER A 159 23.59 -12.27 -40.22
N SER A 160 24.34 -13.05 -41.01
CA SER A 160 25.62 -12.72 -41.66
C SER A 160 25.57 -11.53 -42.60
#